data_AF-A0A1B8EIW8-F1
#
_entry.id   AF-A0A1B8EIW8-F1
#
_cell.length_a   1.000
_cell.length_b   1.000
_cell.length_c   1.000
_cell.angle_alpha   90.00
_cell.angle_beta   90.00
_cell.angle_gamma   90.00
#
_symmetry.space_group_name_H-M   'P 1'
#
loop_
_entity.id
_entity.type
_entity.pdbx_description
1 polymer ?
#
loop_
_entity_poly.entity_id
_entity_poly.type
_entity_poly.pdbx_seq_one_letter_code
_entity_poly.pdbx_strand_id
1 'polypeptide(L)'
;MSMRATRSSVRKRDVGGQAYEDTPSGLSEPTLEISRKTRRPAKRPRVDKEETDRIRAGNARQTPKTDAEITSKIEDQDGTEIDPESGADIDEDVAAVKRDAARPPPVNSEYLPLPWKGRLGYACINTYLRTSTPPVFSSRTCRIASILAHRHPLHNEMLPEHATHNRPNRAAPADVARGCRYVEGIGLANVRDVPRMLRWNDKYGIRFMRLSSDMFPFASHEVYGYKLAPFATRALAEVGGLAAKLGHRLTMHPGQYTQLGSPRQGVVENAVRDLEYHDEMLCLLKLPEQQDRDAVMVLHLGGTFGDKTATIKRFKTNYEALSASIKKRLVLENDDVSWSVHDLLPVCEELNIPLVLDFHHHNIIFDASQVREGTHDIVPLFPRIKATWDRKQIKQKMHYSEPRPEAVTARQRRRHNPRPSSLPPCPNDMDLMIEAKDKEQAVFGLMRTLKLPGWNSFADIIPYERTDDKRAVLKKVRGTETQAGRDINKVGDVSPKIRREVDEMAEDEIGMGGEDSRVYWPPGMEEWLRPKKRDVRKREGPPI
;
A
#
# COMPACT_ATOMS: atom_id res chain seq x y z
N MET A 1 -19.79 -40.28 49.59
CA MET A 1 -19.98 -39.85 50.99
C MET A 1 -18.85 -38.91 51.38
N SER A 2 -19.20 -37.74 51.96
CA SER A 2 -18.39 -36.72 52.68
C SER A 2 -17.20 -36.08 51.93
N MET A 3 -17.28 -34.85 51.38
CA MET A 3 -17.30 -33.50 51.98
C MET A 3 -16.18 -33.15 52.99
N ARG A 4 -15.28 -32.23 52.57
CA ARG A 4 -14.84 -30.93 53.19
C ARG A 4 -13.37 -30.65 52.84
N ALA A 5 -13.09 -29.66 51.97
CA ALA A 5 -13.04 -28.21 52.18
C ALA A 5 -11.75 -27.74 52.91
N THR A 6 -10.77 -27.30 52.12
CA THR A 6 -9.57 -26.57 52.57
C THR A 6 -9.73 -25.06 52.30
N ARG A 7 -9.55 -24.28 53.36
CA ARG A 7 -9.53 -22.81 53.37
C ARG A 7 -8.22 -22.30 52.76
N SER A 8 -8.29 -21.30 51.88
CA SER A 8 -7.14 -20.47 51.50
C SER A 8 -7.44 -19.00 51.82
N SER A 9 -6.47 -18.36 52.44
CA SER A 9 -6.50 -17.05 53.09
C SER A 9 -6.46 -15.90 52.08
N VAL A 10 -7.48 -15.05 52.12
CA VAL A 10 -7.52 -13.73 51.47
C VAL A 10 -6.79 -12.73 52.38
N ARG A 11 -5.66 -12.18 51.92
CA ARG A 11 -5.04 -10.99 52.52
C ARG A 11 -5.69 -9.74 51.94
N LYS A 12 -6.49 -9.06 52.78
CA LYS A 12 -6.87 -7.65 52.62
C LYS A 12 -5.59 -6.80 52.64
N ARG A 13 -5.49 -5.83 51.73
CA ARG A 13 -4.61 -4.67 51.88
C ARG A 13 -5.48 -3.43 51.95
N ASP A 14 -5.15 -2.63 52.96
CA ASP A 14 -5.90 -1.48 53.43
C ASP A 14 -5.95 -0.33 52.43
N VAL A 15 -7.08 0.38 52.53
CA VAL A 15 -7.40 1.63 51.87
C VAL A 15 -6.79 2.76 52.70
N GLY A 16 -5.79 3.44 52.15
CA GLY A 16 -5.28 4.70 52.67
C GLY A 16 -5.59 5.82 51.69
N GLY A 17 -6.62 6.61 52.00
CA GLY A 17 -6.98 7.79 51.23
C GLY A 17 -6.01 8.94 51.52
N GLN A 18 -5.52 9.58 50.46
CA GLN A 18 -4.97 10.93 50.53
C GLN A 18 -5.66 11.76 49.46
N ALA A 19 -6.29 12.84 49.93
CA ALA A 19 -6.93 13.87 49.14
C ALA A 19 -5.86 14.60 48.31
N TYR A 20 -6.13 14.79 47.03
CA TYR A 20 -5.37 15.69 46.17
C TYR A 20 -6.20 16.96 45.96
N GLU A 21 -5.65 18.07 46.44
CA GLU A 21 -6.14 19.42 46.21
C GLU A 21 -5.91 19.82 44.75
N ASP A 22 -6.92 20.43 44.14
CA ASP A 22 -6.86 21.07 42.83
C ASP A 22 -5.97 22.32 42.89
N THR A 23 -4.95 22.38 42.03
CA THR A 23 -4.28 23.65 41.69
C THR A 23 -3.88 23.63 40.20
N PRO A 24 -4.22 24.67 39.42
CA PRO A 24 -4.07 24.64 37.97
C PRO A 24 -2.61 24.94 37.56
N SER A 25 -1.93 23.97 36.95
CA SER A 25 -0.62 24.20 36.34
C SER A 25 -0.78 24.90 34.99
N GLY A 26 -0.44 26.19 34.94
CA GLY A 26 -0.29 26.95 33.71
C GLY A 26 0.82 26.38 32.83
N LEU A 27 0.47 25.94 31.63
CA LEU A 27 1.41 25.61 30.56
C LEU A 27 1.61 26.86 29.71
N SER A 28 2.69 27.60 29.98
CA SER A 28 3.22 28.61 29.06
C SER A 28 4.03 27.93 27.95
N GLU A 29 3.81 28.37 26.70
CA GLU A 29 4.52 27.92 25.50
C GLU A 29 6.04 28.10 25.59
N PRO A 30 6.86 27.21 25.00
CA PRO A 30 8.28 27.48 24.83
C PRO A 30 8.48 28.46 23.65
N THR A 31 9.01 29.65 23.96
CA THR A 31 9.39 30.68 23.00
C THR A 31 10.70 30.28 22.32
N LEU A 32 10.71 30.16 20.99
CA LEU A 32 11.92 29.97 20.19
C LEU A 32 12.62 31.33 19.97
N GLU A 33 13.77 31.54 20.59
CA GLU A 33 14.66 32.66 20.29
C GLU A 33 15.35 32.47 18.93
N ILE A 34 15.00 33.31 17.97
CA ILE A 34 15.69 33.43 16.69
C ILE A 34 16.81 34.46 16.83
N SER A 35 18.06 33.98 16.92
CA SER A 35 19.25 34.83 16.82
C SER A 35 19.43 35.36 15.39
N ARG A 36 19.07 36.62 15.15
CA ARG A 36 19.42 37.40 13.95
C ARG A 36 20.92 37.74 13.96
N LYS A 37 21.70 37.19 13.03
CA LYS A 37 22.97 37.80 12.59
C LYS A 37 22.82 38.34 11.17
N THR A 38 22.81 39.67 11.08
CA THR A 38 22.86 40.47 9.86
C THR A 38 24.23 40.40 9.17
N ARG A 39 24.27 40.09 7.87
CA ARG A 39 25.40 40.44 6.99
C ARG A 39 24.88 41.23 5.77
N ARG A 40 25.46 42.41 5.57
CA ARG A 40 25.19 43.36 4.48
C ARG A 40 25.78 42.85 3.14
N PRO A 41 25.18 43.17 1.98
CA PRO A 41 25.79 42.88 0.68
C PRO A 41 26.71 44.04 0.22
N ALA A 42 27.88 43.69 -0.32
CA ALA A 42 28.77 44.61 -1.01
C ALA A 42 28.49 44.59 -2.52
N LYS A 43 28.47 45.78 -3.13
CA LYS A 43 28.28 46.04 -4.57
C LYS A 43 29.63 46.05 -5.31
N ARG A 44 29.59 45.69 -6.61
CA ARG A 44 30.18 46.32 -7.83
C ARG A 44 30.79 45.26 -8.79
N PRO A 45 30.99 45.54 -10.09
CA PRO A 45 30.20 46.34 -11.06
C PRO A 45 29.95 45.58 -12.40
N ARG A 46 29.13 46.17 -13.29
CA ARG A 46 28.86 45.78 -14.69
C ARG A 46 29.96 46.24 -15.65
N VAL A 47 30.28 45.46 -16.70
CA VAL A 47 30.63 45.91 -18.09
C VAL A 47 30.27 44.79 -19.10
N ASP A 48 29.96 45.20 -20.34
CA ASP A 48 29.19 44.55 -21.41
C ASP A 48 29.96 43.68 -22.46
N LYS A 49 29.13 42.95 -23.26
CA LYS A 49 29.13 42.75 -24.74
C LYS A 49 29.94 41.64 -25.48
N GLU A 50 29.17 41.01 -26.40
CA GLU A 50 29.48 40.48 -27.76
C GLU A 50 30.30 39.17 -27.92
N GLU A 51 29.70 38.09 -28.48
CA GLU A 51 29.74 37.64 -29.90
C GLU A 51 31.10 36.96 -30.25
N THR A 52 31.25 35.68 -30.61
CA THR A 52 30.82 35.01 -31.85
C THR A 52 31.40 33.57 -31.87
N ASP A 53 30.60 32.62 -32.34
CA ASP A 53 30.86 31.54 -33.31
C ASP A 53 32.29 30.94 -33.57
N ARG A 54 32.29 29.58 -33.58
CA ARG A 54 32.70 28.66 -34.69
C ARG A 54 34.04 27.88 -34.67
N ILE A 55 33.85 26.57 -35.01
CA ILE A 55 34.70 25.62 -35.79
C ILE A 55 35.85 24.92 -35.04
N ARG A 56 36.28 23.68 -35.34
CA ARG A 56 35.80 22.37 -35.87
C ARG A 56 37.10 21.55 -36.06
N ALA A 57 37.01 20.22 -35.94
CA ALA A 57 38.01 19.22 -36.37
C ALA A 57 39.33 19.14 -35.55
N GLY A 58 39.97 17.99 -35.32
CA GLY A 58 39.80 16.63 -35.81
C GLY A 58 40.91 15.74 -35.21
N ASN A 59 40.67 14.43 -35.22
CA ASN A 59 41.43 13.34 -34.61
C ASN A 59 42.94 13.27 -34.94
N ALA A 60 43.75 12.81 -33.99
CA ALA A 60 44.85 11.87 -34.24
C ALA A 60 45.35 11.14 -32.97
N ARG A 61 45.17 9.80 -32.99
CA ARG A 61 46.01 8.71 -32.46
C ARG A 61 46.95 8.97 -31.26
N GLN A 62 46.83 8.13 -30.21
CA GLN A 62 47.88 7.17 -29.81
C GLN A 62 47.41 6.28 -28.63
N THR A 63 47.60 4.97 -28.79
CA THR A 63 47.69 3.94 -27.72
C THR A 63 49.17 3.54 -27.58
N PRO A 64 49.57 2.70 -26.60
CA PRO A 64 49.24 2.65 -25.17
C PRO A 64 50.54 2.51 -24.32
N LYS A 65 50.46 2.51 -22.98
CA LYS A 65 51.11 1.51 -22.07
C LYS A 65 51.16 1.92 -20.58
N THR A 66 50.76 0.93 -19.76
CA THR A 66 51.28 0.43 -18.46
C THR A 66 51.36 1.31 -17.20
N ASP A 67 50.66 0.79 -16.18
CA ASP A 67 51.04 0.58 -14.77
C ASP A 67 51.67 1.72 -13.96
N ALA A 68 50.93 2.18 -12.93
CA ALA A 68 51.36 2.10 -11.53
C ALA A 68 50.36 2.81 -10.58
N GLU A 69 50.14 2.14 -9.45
CA GLU A 69 49.66 2.58 -8.12
C GLU A 69 49.38 4.07 -7.90
N ILE A 70 48.16 4.38 -7.44
CA ILE A 70 47.89 5.58 -6.62
C ILE A 70 46.96 5.22 -5.46
N THR A 71 47.53 5.33 -4.26
CA THR A 71 46.88 5.47 -2.96
C THR A 71 45.81 6.58 -2.97
N SER A 72 44.55 6.25 -2.66
CA SER A 72 43.51 7.27 -2.44
C SER A 72 43.45 7.70 -0.98
N LYS A 73 43.86 8.94 -0.73
CA LYS A 73 43.46 9.71 0.44
C LYS A 73 41.98 10.05 0.30
N ILE A 74 41.20 9.76 1.34
CA ILE A 74 39.82 10.20 1.48
C ILE A 74 39.87 11.61 2.07
N GLU A 75 39.43 12.59 1.29
CA GLU A 75 39.02 13.90 1.80
C GLU A 75 37.54 14.10 1.45
N ASP A 76 36.75 14.30 2.50
CA ASP A 76 35.34 14.66 2.46
C ASP A 76 35.14 16.04 1.83
N GLN A 77 34.39 16.14 0.73
CA GLN A 77 33.70 17.36 0.35
C GLN A 77 32.30 17.07 -0.22
N ASP A 78 31.34 17.58 0.54
CA ASP A 78 30.08 18.22 0.20
C ASP A 78 29.26 17.76 -1.02
N GLY A 79 27.96 17.56 -0.75
CA GLY A 79 27.01 16.96 -1.66
C GLY A 79 26.63 17.90 -2.80
N THR A 80 26.92 17.42 -4.00
CA THR A 80 26.28 17.90 -5.24
C THR A 80 25.47 16.74 -5.81
N GLU A 81 24.17 16.99 -5.99
CA GLU A 81 23.25 16.09 -6.69
C GLU A 81 23.82 15.80 -8.08
N ILE A 82 24.19 14.54 -8.31
CA ILE A 82 24.52 14.05 -9.66
C ILE A 82 23.20 13.72 -10.34
N ASP A 83 22.91 14.50 -11.38
CA ASP A 83 21.82 14.32 -12.34
C ASP A 83 21.93 12.93 -13.02
N PRO A 84 20.89 12.07 -12.98
CA PRO A 84 20.95 10.72 -13.57
C PRO A 84 20.95 10.71 -15.10
N GLU A 85 20.85 11.86 -15.79
CA GLU A 85 20.84 11.94 -17.25
C GLU A 85 22.10 12.58 -17.88
N SER A 86 23.23 12.69 -17.15
CA SER A 86 24.53 12.94 -17.79
C SER A 86 25.17 11.63 -18.25
N GLY A 87 25.20 11.41 -19.56
CA GLY A 87 25.64 10.18 -20.22
C GLY A 87 27.11 9.79 -20.02
N ALA A 88 27.36 9.03 -18.95
CA ALA A 88 28.45 8.05 -18.77
C ALA A 88 27.82 6.85 -18.03
N ASP A 89 27.82 5.58 -18.44
CA ASP A 89 28.51 4.85 -19.49
C ASP A 89 27.54 3.82 -20.10
N ILE A 90 27.21 3.94 -21.40
CA ILE A 90 26.34 2.98 -22.12
C ILE A 90 26.99 1.57 -22.12
N ASP A 91 28.31 1.50 -22.09
CA ASP A 91 29.06 0.23 -22.07
C ASP A 91 28.97 -0.49 -20.71
N GLU A 92 28.85 0.22 -19.58
CA GLU A 92 28.64 -0.40 -18.26
C GLU A 92 27.25 -1.03 -18.13
N ASP A 93 26.22 -0.41 -18.71
CA ASP A 93 24.85 -0.95 -18.71
C ASP A 93 24.75 -2.20 -19.59
N VAL A 94 25.42 -2.23 -20.74
CA VAL A 94 25.49 -3.44 -21.60
C VAL A 94 26.25 -4.57 -20.91
N ALA A 95 27.33 -4.28 -20.19
CA ALA A 95 28.08 -5.29 -19.44
C ALA A 95 27.24 -5.88 -18.29
N ALA A 96 26.50 -5.04 -17.56
CA ALA A 96 25.57 -5.49 -16.53
C ALA A 96 24.46 -6.36 -17.11
N VAL A 97 23.85 -5.94 -18.22
CA VAL A 97 22.84 -6.72 -18.94
C VAL A 97 23.40 -8.06 -19.41
N LYS A 98 24.60 -8.10 -20.00
CA LYS A 98 25.25 -9.36 -20.43
C LYS A 98 25.50 -10.30 -19.26
N ARG A 99 26.00 -9.77 -18.14
CA ARG A 99 26.25 -10.56 -16.93
C ARG A 99 24.96 -11.17 -16.39
N ASP A 100 23.92 -10.36 -16.25
CA ASP A 100 22.63 -10.81 -15.72
C ASP A 100 21.89 -11.73 -16.70
N ALA A 101 22.06 -11.53 -18.00
CA ALA A 101 21.53 -12.42 -19.04
C ALA A 101 22.27 -13.77 -19.12
N ALA A 102 23.54 -13.81 -18.72
CA ALA A 102 24.34 -15.04 -18.67
C ALA A 102 24.01 -15.94 -17.46
N ARG A 103 23.10 -15.51 -16.57
CA ARG A 103 22.66 -16.34 -15.44
C ARG A 103 22.07 -17.67 -15.94
N PRO A 104 22.29 -18.78 -15.22
CA PRO A 104 21.66 -20.04 -15.56
C PRO A 104 20.13 -19.93 -15.57
N PRO A 105 19.44 -20.70 -16.43
CA PRO A 105 17.98 -20.78 -16.39
C PRO A 105 17.46 -21.22 -15.01
N PRO A 106 16.30 -20.68 -14.56
CA PRO A 106 15.71 -21.09 -13.29
C PRO A 106 15.27 -22.56 -13.32
N VAL A 107 15.48 -23.26 -12.21
CA VAL A 107 15.05 -24.65 -12.01
C VAL A 107 13.72 -24.64 -11.26
N ASN A 108 12.63 -24.78 -12.01
CA ASN A 108 11.28 -24.75 -11.48
C ASN A 108 10.75 -26.15 -11.19
N SER A 109 9.94 -26.26 -10.14
CA SER A 109 9.20 -27.48 -9.84
C SER A 109 8.12 -27.74 -10.89
N GLU A 110 7.94 -28.99 -11.30
CA GLU A 110 6.84 -29.42 -12.18
C GLU A 110 5.49 -29.52 -11.43
N TYR A 111 5.52 -29.56 -10.10
CA TYR A 111 4.32 -29.65 -9.29
C TYR A 111 3.50 -28.35 -9.36
N LEU A 112 2.24 -28.50 -9.78
CA LEU A 112 1.23 -27.45 -9.76
C LEU A 112 0.12 -27.84 -8.76
N PRO A 113 -0.34 -26.92 -7.89
CA PRO A 113 -1.24 -27.24 -6.79
C PRO A 113 -2.72 -27.37 -7.21
N LEU A 114 -3.00 -28.21 -8.21
CA LEU A 114 -4.34 -28.48 -8.71
C LEU A 114 -4.83 -29.88 -8.28
N PRO A 115 -6.13 -30.05 -7.99
CA PRO A 115 -7.15 -29.00 -7.90
C PRO A 115 -6.91 -28.08 -6.69
N TRP A 116 -7.09 -26.77 -6.90
CA TRP A 116 -6.89 -25.75 -5.88
C TRP A 116 -8.04 -25.72 -4.87
N LYS A 117 -7.70 -25.74 -3.58
CA LYS A 117 -8.61 -25.72 -2.43
C LYS A 117 -8.32 -24.56 -1.46
N GLY A 118 -7.20 -23.87 -1.67
CA GLY A 118 -6.73 -22.77 -0.83
C GLY A 118 -7.46 -21.46 -1.10
N ARG A 119 -6.95 -20.38 -0.51
CA ARG A 119 -7.49 -19.02 -0.73
C ARG A 119 -6.50 -18.22 -1.55
N LEU A 120 -6.99 -17.60 -2.63
CA LEU A 120 -6.26 -16.55 -3.30
C LEU A 120 -6.66 -15.20 -2.72
N GLY A 121 -5.69 -14.28 -2.66
CA GLY A 121 -5.90 -12.93 -2.20
C GLY A 121 -5.08 -11.89 -2.96
N TYR A 122 -5.43 -10.64 -2.75
CA TYR A 122 -4.72 -9.48 -3.28
C TYR A 122 -4.57 -8.39 -2.20
N ALA A 123 -3.77 -7.37 -2.52
CA ALA A 123 -3.37 -6.35 -1.57
C ALA A 123 -4.07 -5.00 -1.73
N CYS A 124 -4.57 -4.49 -0.59
CA CYS A 124 -4.97 -3.12 -0.29
C CYS A 124 -6.21 -2.60 -1.01
N ILE A 125 -6.25 -2.69 -2.34
CA ILE A 125 -7.23 -1.96 -3.16
C ILE A 125 -7.82 -2.86 -4.24
N ASN A 126 -9.11 -2.70 -4.48
CA ASN A 126 -9.81 -3.28 -5.61
C ASN A 126 -9.86 -2.23 -6.73
N THR A 127 -9.22 -2.51 -7.86
CA THR A 127 -9.05 -1.51 -8.92
C THR A 127 -10.37 -1.19 -9.63
N TYR A 128 -11.27 -2.17 -9.77
CA TYR A 128 -12.61 -1.97 -10.32
C TYR A 128 -13.44 -1.01 -9.46
N LEU A 129 -13.57 -1.32 -8.16
CA LEU A 129 -14.34 -0.54 -7.19
C LEU A 129 -13.78 0.87 -6.95
N ARG A 130 -12.46 1.04 -7.06
CA ARG A 130 -11.82 2.36 -6.98
C ARG A 130 -12.32 3.31 -8.08
N THR A 131 -12.76 2.79 -9.22
CA THR A 131 -13.26 3.61 -10.34
C THR A 131 -14.77 3.84 -10.32
N SER A 132 -15.49 3.24 -9.37
CA SER A 132 -16.93 3.46 -9.17
C SER A 132 -17.22 4.89 -8.68
N THR A 133 -18.49 5.28 -8.73
CA THR A 133 -19.00 6.59 -8.32
C THR A 133 -20.07 6.41 -7.24
N PRO A 134 -19.78 6.68 -5.95
CA PRO A 134 -18.50 7.15 -5.41
C PRO A 134 -17.39 6.06 -5.44
N PRO A 135 -16.10 6.46 -5.41
CA PRO A 135 -15.00 5.51 -5.41
C PRO A 135 -14.90 4.79 -4.07
N VAL A 136 -14.69 3.47 -4.12
CA VAL A 136 -14.57 2.61 -2.93
C VAL A 136 -13.12 2.13 -2.81
N PHE A 137 -12.43 2.53 -1.73
CA PHE A 137 -11.06 2.13 -1.42
C PHE A 137 -10.72 2.47 0.04
N SER A 138 -9.75 1.80 0.64
CA SER A 138 -9.44 1.95 2.08
C SER A 138 -8.08 2.60 2.38
N SER A 139 -7.60 3.47 1.47
CA SER A 139 -6.27 4.09 1.57
C SER A 139 -6.30 5.60 1.30
N ARG A 140 -7.39 6.29 1.67
CA ARG A 140 -7.44 7.75 1.64
C ARG A 140 -6.44 8.30 2.66
N THR A 141 -5.67 9.29 2.26
CA THR A 141 -4.73 10.00 3.13
C THR A 141 -4.80 11.50 2.87
N CYS A 142 -4.12 12.29 3.69
CA CYS A 142 -4.04 13.74 3.55
C CYS A 142 -2.61 14.24 3.75
N ARG A 143 -2.39 15.55 3.58
CA ARG A 143 -1.12 16.18 3.94
C ARG A 143 -1.22 16.74 5.36
N ILE A 144 -0.09 16.87 6.06
CA ILE A 144 -0.03 17.57 7.36
C ILE A 144 -0.62 18.99 7.25
N ALA A 145 -0.34 19.70 6.15
CA ALA A 145 -0.94 21.01 5.88
C ALA A 145 -2.48 20.99 5.85
N SER A 146 -3.09 19.87 5.49
CA SER A 146 -4.55 19.68 5.53
C SER A 146 -5.02 19.56 6.98
N ILE A 147 -4.33 18.76 7.81
CA ILE A 147 -4.62 18.66 9.26
C ILE A 147 -4.54 20.04 9.92
N LEU A 148 -3.47 20.80 9.64
CA LEU A 148 -3.28 22.15 10.18
C LEU A 148 -4.37 23.11 9.70
N ALA A 149 -4.74 23.08 8.42
CA ALA A 149 -5.84 23.90 7.91
C ALA A 149 -7.17 23.56 8.60
N HIS A 150 -7.43 22.27 8.87
CA HIS A 150 -8.65 21.79 9.53
C HIS A 150 -8.63 21.97 11.05
N ARG A 151 -7.60 22.59 11.63
CA ARG A 151 -7.70 23.12 13.00
C ARG A 151 -8.63 24.33 13.07
N HIS A 152 -8.90 24.97 11.94
CA HIS A 152 -9.77 26.14 11.87
C HIS A 152 -11.18 25.74 11.42
N PRO A 153 -12.24 26.41 11.92
CA PRO A 153 -13.61 26.20 11.43
C PRO A 153 -13.75 26.60 9.96
N LEU A 154 -14.82 26.14 9.30
CA LEU A 154 -15.16 26.61 7.96
C LEU A 154 -15.59 28.07 7.99
N HIS A 155 -15.55 28.76 6.84
CA HIS A 155 -16.09 30.12 6.73
C HIS A 155 -17.59 30.17 7.06
N ASN A 156 -18.32 29.11 6.72
CA ASN A 156 -19.70 28.88 7.14
C ASN A 156 -19.86 27.43 7.63
N GLU A 157 -19.96 27.25 8.95
CA GLU A 157 -20.11 25.92 9.57
C GLU A 157 -21.47 25.26 9.30
N MET A 158 -22.46 26.00 8.77
CA MET A 158 -23.77 25.46 8.40
C MET A 158 -23.77 24.81 7.00
N LEU A 159 -22.71 25.01 6.22
CA LEU A 159 -22.58 24.45 4.87
C LEU A 159 -21.51 23.36 4.86
N PRO A 160 -21.63 22.36 3.97
CA PRO A 160 -20.57 21.37 3.78
C PRO A 160 -19.28 22.04 3.29
N GLU A 161 -18.15 21.40 3.56
CA GLU A 161 -16.87 21.84 3.03
C GLU A 161 -16.90 21.83 1.50
N HIS A 162 -16.41 22.90 0.89
CA HIS A 162 -16.21 22.98 -0.55
C HIS A 162 -14.83 23.50 -0.85
N ALA A 163 -14.19 22.88 -1.84
CA ALA A 163 -12.83 23.19 -2.28
C ALA A 163 -12.66 24.63 -2.76
N THR A 164 -13.70 25.46 -2.87
CA THR A 164 -13.63 26.88 -3.30
C THR A 164 -14.58 27.77 -2.52
N HIS A 165 -15.79 27.31 -2.21
CA HIS A 165 -16.87 28.14 -1.69
C HIS A 165 -16.98 28.11 -0.16
N ASN A 166 -16.43 27.09 0.51
CA ASN A 166 -16.51 26.95 1.95
C ASN A 166 -15.30 26.17 2.48
N ARG A 167 -14.17 26.88 2.65
CA ARG A 167 -12.89 26.31 3.11
C ARG A 167 -12.67 26.59 4.60
N PRO A 168 -11.70 25.92 5.26
CA PRO A 168 -11.25 26.34 6.59
C PRO A 168 -10.79 27.80 6.63
N ASN A 169 -11.33 28.57 7.57
CA ASN A 169 -11.02 29.98 7.80
C ASN A 169 -9.79 30.11 8.70
N ARG A 170 -8.61 30.23 8.08
CA ARG A 170 -7.32 30.33 8.79
C ARG A 170 -7.17 31.57 9.69
N ALA A 171 -8.04 32.58 9.54
CA ALA A 171 -8.05 33.74 10.42
C ALA A 171 -8.78 33.48 11.75
N ALA A 172 -9.63 32.45 11.81
CA ALA A 172 -10.28 32.03 13.05
C ALA A 172 -9.28 31.27 13.96
N PRO A 173 -9.55 31.17 15.28
CA PRO A 173 -8.69 30.41 16.19
C PRO A 173 -8.51 28.95 15.78
N ALA A 174 -7.31 28.42 16.00
CA ALA A 174 -7.00 27.01 15.74
C ALA A 174 -7.37 26.13 16.94
N ASP A 175 -8.00 24.99 16.67
CA ASP A 175 -8.29 23.92 17.63
C ASP A 175 -7.65 22.61 17.12
N VAL A 176 -6.70 22.07 17.89
CA VAL A 176 -6.04 20.80 17.57
C VAL A 176 -7.04 19.65 17.43
N ALA A 177 -8.11 19.65 18.23
CA ALA A 177 -9.11 18.60 18.20
C ALA A 177 -9.92 18.60 16.89
N ARG A 178 -10.12 19.75 16.23
CA ARG A 178 -10.73 19.80 14.88
C ARG A 178 -9.85 19.13 13.84
N GLY A 179 -8.53 19.38 13.90
CA GLY A 179 -7.57 18.71 13.03
C GLY A 179 -7.52 17.19 13.24
N CYS A 180 -7.64 16.73 14.50
CA CYS A 180 -7.74 15.31 14.84
C CYS A 180 -9.02 14.69 14.27
N ARG A 181 -10.18 15.30 14.50
CA ARG A 181 -11.47 14.84 13.96
C ARG A 181 -11.47 14.73 12.43
N TYR A 182 -10.79 15.65 11.76
CA TYR A 182 -10.64 15.59 10.30
C TYR A 182 -9.92 14.32 9.85
N VAL A 183 -8.77 13.99 10.44
CA VAL A 183 -8.01 12.79 10.06
C VAL A 183 -8.71 11.50 10.52
N GLU A 184 -9.35 11.49 11.68
CA GLU A 184 -10.21 10.39 12.15
C GLU A 184 -11.36 10.13 11.18
N GLY A 185 -11.98 11.20 10.63
CA GLY A 185 -13.03 11.10 9.63
C GLY A 185 -12.57 10.42 8.33
N ILE A 186 -11.34 10.70 7.88
CA ILE A 186 -10.73 10.00 6.74
C ILE A 186 -10.54 8.52 7.06
N GLY A 187 -10.03 8.21 8.26
CA GLY A 187 -9.88 6.83 8.73
C GLY A 187 -11.20 6.07 8.75
N LEU A 188 -12.26 6.67 9.31
CA LEU A 188 -13.60 6.08 9.30
C LEU A 188 -14.15 5.87 7.90
N ALA A 189 -13.91 6.78 6.96
CA ALA A 189 -14.31 6.59 5.56
C ALA A 189 -13.60 5.38 4.94
N ASN A 190 -12.31 5.20 5.22
CA ASN A 190 -11.57 4.02 4.77
C ASN A 190 -12.13 2.72 5.36
N VAL A 191 -12.44 2.68 6.66
CA VAL A 191 -13.05 1.50 7.29
C VAL A 191 -14.41 1.18 6.68
N ARG A 192 -15.25 2.20 6.42
CA ARG A 192 -16.61 2.03 5.87
C ARG A 192 -16.64 1.46 4.45
N ASP A 193 -15.55 1.59 3.70
CA ASP A 193 -15.43 1.00 2.36
C ASP A 193 -15.03 -0.49 2.39
N VAL A 194 -14.37 -0.96 3.46
CA VAL A 194 -13.91 -2.35 3.55
C VAL A 194 -15.05 -3.36 3.40
N PRO A 195 -16.23 -3.22 4.06
CA PRO A 195 -17.34 -4.15 3.89
C PRO A 195 -17.79 -4.31 2.43
N ARG A 196 -17.72 -3.24 1.64
CA ARG A 196 -18.05 -3.29 0.21
C ARG A 196 -17.06 -4.16 -0.55
N MET A 197 -15.77 -3.98 -0.28
CA MET A 197 -14.70 -4.79 -0.87
C MET A 197 -14.82 -6.27 -0.48
N LEU A 198 -15.14 -6.58 0.78
CA LEU A 198 -15.32 -7.97 1.23
C LEU A 198 -16.51 -8.67 0.55
N ARG A 199 -17.64 -7.97 0.39
CA ARG A 199 -18.80 -8.52 -0.34
C ARG A 199 -18.50 -8.73 -1.83
N TRP A 200 -17.77 -7.79 -2.44
CA TRP A 200 -17.31 -7.93 -3.82
C TRP A 200 -16.38 -9.13 -3.95
N ASN A 201 -15.41 -9.28 -3.05
CA ASN A 201 -14.49 -10.41 -3.04
C ASN A 201 -15.25 -11.74 -2.93
N ASP A 202 -16.20 -11.85 -1.99
CA ASP A 202 -16.99 -13.07 -1.82
C ASP A 202 -17.83 -13.40 -3.07
N LYS A 203 -18.46 -12.40 -3.70
CA LYS A 203 -19.20 -12.57 -4.97
C LYS A 203 -18.34 -13.24 -6.05
N TYR A 204 -17.05 -12.91 -6.10
CA TYR A 204 -16.12 -13.40 -7.11
C TYR A 204 -15.12 -14.46 -6.60
N GLY A 205 -15.41 -15.10 -5.47
CA GLY A 205 -14.64 -16.24 -4.98
C GLY A 205 -13.27 -15.89 -4.37
N ILE A 206 -13.02 -14.64 -4.03
CA ILE A 206 -11.81 -14.19 -3.32
C ILE A 206 -12.10 -14.15 -1.82
N ARG A 207 -11.24 -14.77 -1.01
CA ARG A 207 -11.44 -14.85 0.47
C ARG A 207 -10.19 -14.52 1.28
N PHE A 208 -9.22 -13.86 0.66
CA PHE A 208 -8.01 -13.39 1.33
C PHE A 208 -7.71 -11.97 0.88
N MET A 209 -7.50 -11.06 1.84
CA MET A 209 -7.22 -9.66 1.54
C MET A 209 -6.16 -9.11 2.51
N ARG A 210 -5.15 -8.43 1.97
CA ARG A 210 -4.30 -7.56 2.78
C ARG A 210 -4.97 -6.19 2.91
N LEU A 211 -5.31 -5.79 4.12
CA LEU A 211 -5.81 -4.45 4.41
C LEU A 211 -4.69 -3.41 4.18
N SER A 212 -5.07 -2.19 3.81
CA SER A 212 -4.10 -1.12 3.59
C SER A 212 -3.52 -0.64 4.92
N SER A 213 -2.21 -0.44 4.96
CA SER A 213 -1.53 0.21 6.10
C SER A 213 -1.91 1.69 6.22
N ASP A 214 -2.34 2.32 5.12
CA ASP A 214 -2.81 3.71 5.06
C ASP A 214 -4.28 3.89 5.50
N MET A 215 -4.90 2.86 6.09
CA MET A 215 -6.30 2.92 6.53
C MET A 215 -6.56 4.07 7.49
N PHE A 216 -5.63 4.36 8.41
CA PHE A 216 -5.72 5.49 9.33
C PHE A 216 -4.50 6.41 9.15
N PRO A 217 -4.66 7.50 8.37
CA PRO A 217 -3.55 8.38 8.05
C PRO A 217 -2.94 8.95 9.32
N PHE A 218 -1.60 8.91 9.40
CA PHE A 218 -0.82 9.45 10.52
C PHE A 218 -1.07 8.81 11.89
N ALA A 219 -1.83 7.72 12.03
CA ALA A 219 -2.14 7.13 13.35
C ALA A 219 -0.88 6.80 14.18
N SER A 220 0.20 6.35 13.53
CA SER A 220 1.50 6.06 14.15
C SER A 220 2.49 7.23 14.19
N HIS A 221 2.12 8.41 13.68
CA HIS A 221 3.00 9.57 13.63
C HIS A 221 3.26 10.12 15.05
N GLU A 222 4.49 10.51 15.35
CA GLU A 222 4.87 11.02 16.67
C GLU A 222 4.04 12.22 17.15
N VAL A 223 3.91 13.25 16.31
CA VAL A 223 3.19 14.49 16.64
C VAL A 223 1.68 14.47 16.32
N TYR A 224 1.29 13.80 15.24
CA TYR A 224 -0.09 13.80 14.73
C TYR A 224 -0.81 12.46 14.93
N GLY A 225 -0.19 11.53 15.67
CA GLY A 225 -0.75 10.21 15.95
C GLY A 225 -1.92 10.25 16.90
N TYR A 226 -2.71 9.19 16.86
CA TYR A 226 -3.93 9.04 17.63
C TYR A 226 -4.27 7.56 17.80
N LYS A 227 -5.05 7.24 18.84
CA LYS A 227 -5.56 5.89 19.10
C LYS A 227 -6.85 5.67 18.32
N LEU A 228 -7.05 4.45 17.84
CA LEU A 228 -8.24 4.08 17.06
C LEU A 228 -9.47 3.89 17.96
N ALA A 229 -9.27 3.38 19.17
CA ALA A 229 -10.31 3.34 20.18
C ALA A 229 -10.49 4.72 20.86
N PRO A 230 -11.73 5.17 21.12
CA PRO A 230 -12.99 4.44 20.89
C PRO A 230 -13.63 4.70 19.50
N PHE A 231 -13.21 5.74 18.77
CA PHE A 231 -13.96 6.27 17.62
C PHE A 231 -14.15 5.26 16.48
N ALA A 232 -13.15 4.40 16.23
CA ALA A 232 -13.19 3.39 15.16
C ALA A 232 -13.63 2.00 15.64
N THR A 233 -13.82 1.81 16.96
CA THR A 233 -14.07 0.49 17.57
C THR A 233 -15.27 -0.23 16.95
N ARG A 234 -16.41 0.46 16.84
CA ARG A 234 -17.63 -0.13 16.28
C ARG A 234 -17.47 -0.45 14.79
N ALA A 235 -16.92 0.49 14.01
CA ALA A 235 -16.78 0.32 12.57
C ALA A 235 -15.82 -0.83 12.23
N LEU A 236 -14.71 -0.97 12.95
CA LEU A 236 -13.76 -2.08 12.76
C LEU A 236 -14.38 -3.43 13.19
N ALA A 237 -15.13 -3.46 14.29
CA ALA A 237 -15.83 -4.68 14.72
C ALA A 237 -16.88 -5.13 13.69
N GLU A 238 -17.58 -4.20 13.03
CA GLU A 238 -18.50 -4.50 11.94
C GLU A 238 -17.76 -5.12 10.73
N VAL A 239 -16.57 -4.61 10.39
CA VAL A 239 -15.71 -5.19 9.35
C VAL A 239 -15.29 -6.61 9.72
N GLY A 240 -14.78 -6.83 10.93
CA GLY A 240 -14.33 -8.16 11.34
C GLY A 240 -15.48 -9.16 11.47
N GLY A 241 -16.66 -8.74 11.95
CA GLY A 241 -17.87 -9.56 11.96
C GLY A 241 -18.28 -10.01 10.56
N LEU A 242 -18.22 -9.12 9.57
CA LEU A 242 -18.48 -9.47 8.17
C LEU A 242 -17.39 -10.39 7.59
N ALA A 243 -16.12 -10.09 7.82
CA ALA A 243 -15.01 -10.92 7.39
C ALA A 243 -15.14 -12.35 7.92
N ALA A 244 -15.49 -12.48 9.21
CA ALA A 244 -15.75 -13.76 9.84
C ALA A 244 -16.91 -14.52 9.20
N LYS A 245 -18.05 -13.84 8.97
CA LYS A 245 -19.21 -14.42 8.30
C LYS A 245 -18.90 -14.94 6.89
N LEU A 246 -18.07 -14.20 6.15
CA LEU A 246 -17.69 -14.54 4.77
C LEU A 246 -16.45 -15.47 4.69
N GLY A 247 -15.88 -15.86 5.83
CA GLY A 247 -14.68 -16.70 5.88
C GLY A 247 -13.43 -16.04 5.28
N HIS A 248 -13.35 -14.71 5.32
CA HIS A 248 -12.21 -13.95 4.83
C HIS A 248 -11.03 -14.00 5.79
N ARG A 249 -9.84 -14.26 5.26
CA ARG A 249 -8.59 -13.95 5.98
C ARG A 249 -8.18 -12.50 5.71
N LEU A 250 -7.82 -11.78 6.76
CA LEU A 250 -7.33 -10.41 6.69
C LEU A 250 -5.91 -10.35 7.21
N THR A 251 -5.00 -9.65 6.53
CA THR A 251 -3.62 -9.43 7.01
C THR A 251 -3.20 -7.99 6.78
N MET A 252 -2.09 -7.57 7.36
CA MET A 252 -1.44 -6.29 7.07
C MET A 252 0.02 -6.47 6.69
N HIS A 253 0.59 -5.44 6.08
CA HIS A 253 2.03 -5.36 5.84
C HIS A 253 2.49 -3.93 6.14
N PRO A 254 2.95 -3.65 7.38
CA PRO A 254 3.62 -2.40 7.70
C PRO A 254 4.67 -2.02 6.65
N GLY A 255 4.79 -0.73 6.37
CA GLY A 255 5.61 -0.23 5.26
C GLY A 255 7.12 -0.37 5.49
N GLN A 256 7.90 -0.06 4.45
CA GLN A 256 9.37 -0.15 4.45
C GLN A 256 10.09 0.70 5.53
N TYR A 257 9.38 1.62 6.18
CA TYR A 257 9.92 2.49 7.24
C TYR A 257 9.91 1.82 8.62
N THR A 258 9.21 0.70 8.78
CA THR A 258 9.09 -0.05 10.03
C THR A 258 10.32 -0.93 10.22
N GLN A 259 11.43 -0.33 10.65
CA GLN A 259 12.76 -0.96 10.69
C GLN A 259 13.26 -1.21 12.11
N LEU A 260 12.92 -2.38 12.66
CA LEU A 260 13.37 -2.80 14.00
C LEU A 260 14.89 -3.06 14.09
N GLY A 261 15.56 -3.32 12.96
CA GLY A 261 17.01 -3.50 12.90
C GLY A 261 17.83 -2.20 12.82
N SER A 262 17.18 -1.03 12.82
CA SER A 262 17.86 0.26 12.63
C SER A 262 18.86 0.58 13.74
N PRO A 263 20.04 1.16 13.43
CA PRO A 263 20.94 1.70 14.44
C PRO A 263 20.44 3.04 15.01
N ARG A 264 19.42 3.66 14.40
CA ARG A 264 18.87 4.94 14.83
C ARG A 264 17.68 4.72 15.76
N GLN A 265 17.82 5.12 17.01
CA GLN A 265 16.80 4.92 18.05
C GLN A 265 15.42 5.49 17.66
N GLY A 266 15.37 6.72 17.12
CA GLY A 266 14.11 7.30 16.66
C GLY A 266 13.42 6.52 15.51
N VAL A 267 14.17 5.77 14.70
CA VAL A 267 13.57 4.89 13.68
C VAL A 267 12.94 3.66 14.34
N VAL A 268 13.60 3.09 15.35
CA VAL A 268 13.06 1.96 16.12
C VAL A 268 11.79 2.38 16.86
N GLU A 269 11.77 3.54 17.51
CA GLU A 269 10.58 4.07 18.20
C GLU A 269 9.41 4.30 17.26
N ASN A 270 9.67 4.86 16.07
CA ASN A 270 8.66 4.99 15.02
C ASN A 270 8.15 3.62 14.54
N ALA A 271 9.04 2.64 14.37
CA ALA A 271 8.65 1.29 13.98
C ALA A 271 7.76 0.61 15.04
N VAL A 272 8.07 0.79 16.33
CA VAL A 272 7.24 0.28 17.43
C VAL A 272 5.86 0.95 17.42
N ARG A 273 5.77 2.28 17.30
CA ARG A 273 4.49 3.01 17.18
C ARG A 273 3.67 2.52 15.98
N ASP A 274 4.32 2.24 14.86
CA ASP A 274 3.66 1.71 13.69
C ASP A 274 3.08 0.31 13.92
N LEU A 275 3.85 -0.58 14.55
CA LEU A 275 3.37 -1.92 14.91
C LEU A 275 2.24 -1.87 15.95
N GLU A 276 2.28 -0.95 16.92
CA GLU A 276 1.20 -0.75 17.88
C GLU A 276 -0.11 -0.31 17.20
N TYR A 277 -0.02 0.58 16.21
CA TYR A 277 -1.17 1.00 15.42
C TYR A 277 -1.80 -0.19 14.67
N HIS A 278 -0.98 -0.98 13.97
CA HIS A 278 -1.46 -2.14 13.21
C HIS A 278 -2.04 -3.21 14.15
N ASP A 279 -1.43 -3.46 15.30
CA ASP A 279 -1.95 -4.38 16.32
C ASP A 279 -3.28 -3.90 16.91
N GLU A 280 -3.42 -2.60 17.23
CA GLU A 280 -4.68 -2.01 17.68
C GLU A 280 -5.77 -2.20 16.62
N MET A 281 -5.47 -1.93 15.35
CA MET A 281 -6.41 -2.08 14.24
C MET A 281 -6.91 -3.52 14.13
N LEU A 282 -6.01 -4.51 14.14
CA LEU A 282 -6.36 -5.93 14.07
C LEU A 282 -7.14 -6.40 15.31
N CYS A 283 -6.77 -5.94 16.51
CA CYS A 283 -7.49 -6.26 17.74
C CYS A 283 -8.91 -5.66 17.80
N LEU A 284 -9.15 -4.53 17.12
CA LEU A 284 -10.47 -3.90 17.03
C LEU A 284 -11.37 -4.54 15.97
N LEU A 285 -10.85 -5.39 15.08
CA LEU A 285 -11.69 -6.20 14.19
C LEU A 285 -12.55 -7.21 14.96
N LYS A 286 -12.13 -7.62 16.16
CA LYS A 286 -12.84 -8.62 17.00
C LYS A 286 -13.14 -9.92 16.23
N LEU A 287 -12.14 -10.41 15.49
CA LEU A 287 -12.24 -11.65 14.74
C LEU A 287 -12.39 -12.85 15.70
N PRO A 288 -13.05 -13.94 15.25
CA PRO A 288 -13.04 -15.21 15.97
C PRO A 288 -11.61 -15.72 16.19
N GLU A 289 -11.39 -16.48 17.26
CA GLU A 289 -10.06 -16.84 17.77
C GLU A 289 -9.05 -17.33 16.71
N GLN A 290 -9.44 -18.28 15.85
CA GLN A 290 -8.55 -18.76 14.79
C GLN A 290 -8.30 -17.71 13.70
N GLN A 291 -9.32 -16.97 13.28
CA GLN A 291 -9.14 -15.92 12.28
C GLN A 291 -8.31 -14.76 12.83
N ASP A 292 -8.40 -14.48 14.13
CA ASP A 292 -7.57 -13.51 14.82
C ASP A 292 -6.10 -13.93 14.83
N ARG A 293 -5.81 -15.22 15.08
CA ARG A 293 -4.45 -15.77 14.92
C ARG A 293 -3.96 -15.64 13.48
N ASP A 294 -4.82 -15.92 12.50
CA ASP A 294 -4.49 -15.85 11.08
C ASP A 294 -4.29 -14.43 10.56
N ALA A 295 -4.73 -13.42 11.33
CA ALA A 295 -4.56 -12.00 11.06
C ALA A 295 -3.19 -11.49 11.50
N VAL A 296 -2.23 -11.67 10.60
CA VAL A 296 -0.81 -11.39 10.82
C VAL A 296 -0.36 -10.03 10.25
N MET A 297 0.74 -9.52 10.83
CA MET A 297 1.49 -8.37 10.32
C MET A 297 2.78 -8.87 9.67
N VAL A 298 2.86 -8.74 8.35
CA VAL A 298 4.03 -9.18 7.58
C VAL A 298 5.08 -8.07 7.55
N LEU A 299 6.32 -8.38 7.92
CA LEU A 299 7.41 -7.42 8.00
C LEU A 299 8.66 -7.97 7.30
N HIS A 300 9.31 -7.15 6.48
CA HIS A 300 10.69 -7.43 6.07
C HIS A 300 11.66 -7.09 7.20
N LEU A 301 12.84 -7.72 7.24
CA LEU A 301 13.82 -7.41 8.29
C LEU A 301 14.35 -5.95 8.18
N GLY A 302 14.25 -5.35 6.99
CA GLY A 302 14.64 -3.97 6.71
C GLY A 302 16.05 -3.85 6.14
N GLY A 303 16.68 -2.68 6.28
CA GLY A 303 18.05 -2.48 5.79
C GLY A 303 19.08 -3.35 6.50
N THR A 304 20.20 -3.66 5.85
CA THR A 304 21.35 -4.35 6.47
C THR A 304 22.24 -3.41 7.27
N PHE A 305 22.12 -2.09 7.06
CA PHE A 305 22.94 -1.05 7.70
C PHE A 305 24.45 -1.35 7.69
N GLY A 306 24.93 -1.96 6.61
CA GLY A 306 26.33 -2.33 6.41
C GLY A 306 26.75 -3.69 6.99
N ASP A 307 25.99 -4.26 7.92
CA ASP A 307 26.32 -5.54 8.58
C ASP A 307 25.05 -6.33 8.94
N LYS A 308 24.86 -7.47 8.27
CA LYS A 308 23.72 -8.37 8.52
C LYS A 308 23.69 -8.91 9.95
N THR A 309 24.83 -9.37 10.45
CA THR A 309 24.93 -9.99 11.78
C THR A 309 24.61 -8.98 12.87
N ALA A 310 25.20 -7.78 12.78
CA ALA A 310 24.90 -6.70 13.73
C ALA A 310 23.42 -6.26 13.65
N THR A 311 22.84 -6.26 12.45
CA THR A 311 21.42 -5.92 12.26
C THR A 311 20.49 -6.94 12.86
N ILE A 312 20.75 -8.24 12.67
CA ILE A 312 20.00 -9.32 13.32
C ILE A 312 20.06 -9.16 14.85
N LYS A 313 21.23 -8.84 15.41
CA LYS A 313 21.37 -8.63 16.86
C LYS A 313 20.50 -7.47 17.37
N ARG A 314 20.47 -6.34 16.66
CA ARG A 314 19.59 -5.20 17.01
C ARG A 314 18.12 -5.58 16.86
N PHE A 315 17.76 -6.25 15.77
CA PHE A 315 16.42 -6.75 15.55
C PHE A 315 15.95 -7.65 16.71
N LYS A 316 16.76 -8.64 17.13
CA LYS A 316 16.46 -9.53 18.25
C LYS A 316 16.18 -8.74 19.54
N THR A 317 17.07 -7.82 19.88
CA THR A 317 16.94 -6.96 21.07
C THR A 317 15.64 -6.15 21.06
N ASN A 318 15.32 -5.53 19.92
CA ASN A 318 14.12 -4.71 19.78
C ASN A 318 12.84 -5.58 19.70
N TYR A 319 12.91 -6.74 19.06
CA TYR A 319 11.82 -7.70 19.01
C TYR A 319 11.46 -8.19 20.41
N GLU A 320 12.45 -8.51 21.25
CA GLU A 320 12.26 -8.91 22.65
C GLU A 320 11.54 -7.83 23.48
N ALA A 321 11.72 -6.55 23.17
CA ALA A 321 11.02 -5.45 23.83
C ALA A 321 9.56 -5.26 23.37
N LEU A 322 9.14 -5.86 22.26
CA LEU A 322 7.77 -5.71 21.75
C LEU A 322 6.73 -6.34 22.68
N SER A 323 5.52 -5.77 22.63
CA SER A 323 4.36 -6.30 23.36
C SER A 323 4.03 -7.73 22.94
N ALA A 324 3.45 -8.51 23.86
CA ALA A 324 3.03 -9.88 23.57
C ALA A 324 1.97 -9.94 22.45
N SER A 325 1.13 -8.91 22.31
CA SER A 325 0.11 -8.84 21.26
C SER A 325 0.74 -8.70 19.87
N ILE A 326 1.71 -7.78 19.72
CA ILE A 326 2.49 -7.63 18.48
C ILE A 326 3.22 -8.94 18.14
N LYS A 327 3.91 -9.54 19.12
CA LYS A 327 4.66 -10.80 18.92
C LYS A 327 3.79 -11.97 18.48
N LYS A 328 2.50 -12.01 18.86
CA LYS A 328 1.56 -13.04 18.41
C LYS A 328 1.24 -12.95 16.93
N ARG A 329 1.27 -11.73 16.35
CA ARG A 329 0.86 -11.46 14.96
C ARG A 329 2.01 -11.22 13.99
N LEU A 330 3.17 -10.79 14.49
CA LEU A 330 4.31 -10.45 13.64
C LEU A 330 4.88 -11.71 12.97
N VAL A 331 5.01 -11.64 11.66
CA VAL A 331 5.66 -12.64 10.79
C VAL A 331 6.74 -11.94 9.96
N LEU A 332 7.80 -12.67 9.61
CA LEU A 332 8.87 -12.14 8.76
C LEU A 332 8.72 -12.64 7.32
N GLU A 333 9.20 -11.87 6.37
CA GLU A 333 9.20 -12.22 4.94
C GLU A 333 10.60 -11.99 4.33
N ASN A 334 11.07 -12.94 3.52
CA ASN A 334 12.28 -12.75 2.71
C ASN A 334 12.06 -11.67 1.64
N ASP A 335 13.10 -10.93 1.28
CA ASP A 335 12.97 -9.77 0.37
C ASP A 335 13.85 -9.85 -0.88
N ASP A 336 13.66 -8.89 -1.78
CA ASP A 336 14.33 -8.80 -3.09
C ASP A 336 15.60 -7.94 -3.09
N VAL A 337 16.13 -7.59 -1.91
CA VAL A 337 17.31 -6.69 -1.79
C VAL A 337 18.44 -7.30 -0.98
N SER A 338 18.14 -7.91 0.15
CA SER A 338 19.10 -8.12 1.24
C SER A 338 18.91 -9.43 1.98
N TRP A 339 17.68 -9.85 2.27
CA TRP A 339 17.43 -10.94 3.20
C TRP A 339 16.81 -12.15 2.52
N SER A 340 17.61 -13.20 2.34
CA SER A 340 17.17 -14.48 1.79
C SER A 340 16.43 -15.31 2.83
N VAL A 341 15.77 -16.39 2.37
CA VAL A 341 15.22 -17.42 3.26
C VAL A 341 16.28 -18.02 4.19
N HIS A 342 17.51 -18.19 3.70
CA HIS A 342 18.61 -18.79 4.47
C HIS A 342 19.12 -17.86 5.57
N ASP A 343 19.05 -16.55 5.36
CA ASP A 343 19.35 -15.56 6.40
C ASP A 343 18.26 -15.55 7.48
N LEU A 344 16.99 -15.59 7.07
CA LEU A 344 15.85 -15.31 7.97
C LEU A 344 15.31 -16.54 8.68
N LEU A 345 15.32 -17.73 8.06
CA LEU A 345 14.73 -18.93 8.64
C LEU A 345 15.35 -19.30 10.00
N PRO A 346 16.68 -19.25 10.21
CA PRO A 346 17.26 -19.48 11.54
C PRO A 346 16.78 -18.47 12.58
N VAL A 347 16.66 -17.19 12.23
CA VAL A 347 16.16 -16.13 13.12
C VAL A 347 14.68 -16.38 13.48
N CYS A 348 13.88 -16.81 12.50
CA CYS A 348 12.48 -17.16 12.67
C CYS A 348 12.29 -18.39 13.58
N GLU A 349 13.15 -19.39 13.43
CA GLU A 349 13.19 -20.57 14.30
C GLU A 349 13.53 -20.20 15.75
N GLU A 350 14.58 -19.40 15.95
CA GLU A 350 15.06 -18.94 17.26
C GLU A 350 14.03 -18.07 17.99
N LEU A 351 13.48 -17.06 17.32
CA LEU A 351 12.55 -16.09 17.94
C LEU A 351 11.09 -16.56 17.93
N ASN A 352 10.81 -17.77 17.42
CA ASN A 352 9.47 -18.27 17.19
C ASN A 352 8.61 -17.29 16.35
N ILE A 353 9.17 -16.78 15.26
CA ILE A 353 8.48 -15.92 14.29
C ILE A 353 8.15 -16.75 13.04
N PRO A 354 6.90 -16.75 12.54
CA PRO A 354 6.60 -17.42 11.29
C PRO A 354 7.29 -16.74 10.10
N LEU A 355 7.83 -17.54 9.17
CA LEU A 355 8.42 -17.05 7.93
C LEU A 355 7.41 -17.17 6.78
N VAL A 356 7.01 -16.04 6.21
CA VAL A 356 6.33 -15.94 4.91
C VAL A 356 7.37 -16.17 3.83
N LEU A 357 7.21 -17.23 3.06
CA LEU A 357 7.97 -17.41 1.83
C LEU A 357 7.33 -16.57 0.72
N ASP A 358 8.07 -15.60 0.22
CA ASP A 358 7.78 -14.93 -1.04
C ASP A 358 8.64 -15.54 -2.16
N PHE A 359 7.97 -16.16 -3.13
CA PHE A 359 8.64 -16.82 -4.26
C PHE A 359 9.29 -15.84 -5.24
N HIS A 360 8.74 -14.65 -5.41
CA HIS A 360 9.30 -13.61 -6.28
C HIS A 360 10.62 -13.11 -5.71
N HIS A 361 10.61 -12.76 -4.43
CA HIS A 361 11.80 -12.36 -3.69
C HIS A 361 12.85 -13.45 -3.65
N HIS A 362 12.44 -14.71 -3.40
CA HIS A 362 13.35 -15.85 -3.36
C HIS A 362 14.11 -16.04 -4.68
N ASN A 363 13.45 -15.82 -5.83
CA ASN A 363 14.09 -15.93 -7.14
C ASN A 363 15.05 -14.78 -7.47
N ILE A 364 15.11 -13.74 -6.62
CA ILE A 364 16.02 -12.60 -6.76
C ILE A 364 17.15 -12.70 -5.74
N ILE A 365 16.84 -12.96 -4.47
CA ILE A 365 17.79 -13.07 -3.36
C ILE A 365 17.67 -14.45 -2.71
N PHE A 366 18.70 -15.26 -2.92
CA PHE A 366 18.85 -16.60 -2.36
C PHE A 366 20.32 -16.92 -2.09
N ASP A 367 20.56 -17.97 -1.30
CA ASP A 367 21.91 -18.50 -1.10
C ASP A 367 22.26 -19.46 -2.24
N ALA A 368 23.04 -18.97 -3.19
CA ALA A 368 23.45 -19.73 -4.38
C ALA A 368 24.33 -20.94 -4.07
N SER A 369 24.88 -21.05 -2.85
CA SER A 369 25.61 -22.26 -2.42
C SER A 369 24.69 -23.39 -1.97
N GLN A 370 23.43 -23.08 -1.66
CA GLN A 370 22.45 -24.03 -1.13
C GLN A 370 21.35 -24.36 -2.14
N VAL A 371 20.88 -23.36 -2.90
CA VAL A 371 19.77 -23.48 -3.85
C VAL A 371 20.07 -22.74 -5.15
N ARG A 372 19.49 -23.22 -6.26
CA ARG A 372 19.49 -22.48 -7.53
C ARG A 372 18.27 -21.58 -7.61
N GLU A 373 18.33 -20.59 -8.50
CA GLU A 373 17.15 -19.79 -8.85
C GLU A 373 16.02 -20.72 -9.32
N GLY A 374 14.79 -20.43 -8.91
CA GLY A 374 13.60 -21.17 -9.31
C GLY A 374 12.87 -21.77 -8.10
N THR A 375 11.78 -22.46 -8.39
CA THR A 375 10.85 -22.94 -7.35
C THR A 375 11.12 -24.36 -6.86
N HIS A 376 12.05 -25.11 -7.49
CA HIS A 376 12.29 -26.50 -7.14
C HIS A 376 13.11 -26.67 -5.86
N ASP A 377 14.27 -26.03 -5.80
CA ASP A 377 15.27 -26.29 -4.76
C ASP A 377 14.88 -25.71 -3.39
N ILE A 378 13.85 -24.87 -3.33
CA ILE A 378 13.31 -24.32 -2.08
C ILE A 378 12.32 -25.26 -1.37
N VAL A 379 11.73 -26.21 -2.10
CA VAL A 379 10.72 -27.16 -1.57
C VAL A 379 11.21 -27.94 -0.34
N PRO A 380 12.47 -28.42 -0.29
CA PRO A 380 13.00 -29.09 0.91
C PRO A 380 12.98 -28.24 2.19
N LEU A 381 12.91 -26.91 2.10
CA LEU A 381 12.78 -26.03 3.27
C LEU A 381 11.33 -25.87 3.76
N PHE A 382 10.33 -26.32 2.99
CA PHE A 382 8.92 -26.14 3.35
C PHE A 382 8.55 -26.74 4.71
N PRO A 383 9.01 -27.94 5.12
CA PRO A 383 8.70 -28.46 6.45
C PRO A 383 9.22 -27.57 7.59
N ARG A 384 10.43 -27.01 7.45
CA ARG A 384 11.01 -26.08 8.43
C ARG A 384 10.23 -24.78 8.49
N ILE A 385 9.93 -24.20 7.33
CA ILE A 385 9.11 -22.99 7.23
C ILE A 385 7.74 -23.24 7.87
N LYS A 386 7.04 -24.32 7.48
CA LYS A 386 5.73 -24.69 8.03
C LYS A 386 5.76 -24.86 9.55
N ALA A 387 6.82 -25.46 10.11
CA ALA A 387 6.95 -25.61 11.56
C ALA A 387 6.94 -24.25 12.29
N THR A 388 7.44 -23.16 11.67
CA THR A 388 7.38 -21.81 12.26
C THR A 388 5.94 -21.28 12.41
N TRP A 389 5.02 -21.71 11.55
CA TRP A 389 3.60 -21.36 11.60
C TRP A 389 2.83 -22.25 12.59
N ASP A 390 3.11 -23.56 12.56
CA ASP A 390 2.43 -24.55 13.39
C ASP A 390 2.67 -24.30 14.89
N ARG A 391 3.87 -23.86 15.29
CA ARG A 391 4.18 -23.49 16.68
C ARG A 391 3.29 -22.38 17.24
N LYS A 392 2.75 -21.51 16.38
CA LYS A 392 1.81 -20.44 16.77
C LYS A 392 0.35 -20.76 16.44
N GLN A 393 0.07 -21.94 15.87
CA GLN A 393 -1.27 -22.34 15.43
C GLN A 393 -1.89 -21.34 14.44
N ILE A 394 -1.05 -20.76 13.59
CA ILE A 394 -1.45 -19.82 12.53
C ILE A 394 -1.52 -20.60 11.23
N LYS A 395 -2.60 -20.47 10.45
CA LYS A 395 -2.66 -21.04 9.10
C LYS A 395 -1.55 -20.40 8.26
N GLN A 396 -0.67 -21.23 7.70
CA GLN A 396 0.43 -20.74 6.86
C GLN A 396 -0.10 -19.91 5.69
N LYS A 397 0.64 -18.85 5.34
CA LYS A 397 0.48 -18.12 4.09
C LYS A 397 1.81 -18.02 3.34
N MET A 398 1.71 -17.83 2.03
CA MET A 398 2.83 -17.54 1.14
C MET A 398 2.50 -16.35 0.26
N HIS A 399 3.52 -15.70 -0.29
CA HIS A 399 3.37 -14.65 -1.27
C HIS A 399 3.85 -15.14 -2.64
N TYR A 400 3.18 -14.68 -3.69
CA TYR A 400 3.54 -15.04 -5.06
C TYR A 400 3.40 -13.87 -6.01
N SER A 401 4.42 -13.75 -6.84
CA SER A 401 4.44 -12.98 -8.07
C SER A 401 5.52 -13.56 -9.00
N GLU A 402 5.59 -12.99 -10.19
CA GLU A 402 6.64 -13.23 -11.18
C GLU A 402 7.32 -11.88 -11.49
N PRO A 403 8.57 -11.87 -12.02
CA PRO A 403 9.13 -10.71 -12.69
C PRO A 403 8.30 -10.32 -13.92
N ARG A 404 8.38 -9.04 -14.33
CA ARG A 404 7.80 -8.64 -15.62
C ARG A 404 8.47 -9.41 -16.78
N PRO A 405 7.72 -9.78 -17.84
CA PRO A 405 8.27 -10.56 -18.96
C PRO A 405 9.49 -9.93 -19.64
N GLU A 406 9.56 -8.60 -19.67
CA GLU A 406 10.67 -7.85 -20.27
C GLU A 406 11.89 -7.69 -19.35
N ALA A 407 11.87 -8.22 -18.13
CA ALA A 407 12.93 -8.01 -17.16
C ALA A 407 14.16 -8.90 -17.41
N VAL A 408 15.32 -8.26 -17.59
CA VAL A 408 16.61 -8.95 -17.77
C VAL A 408 17.51 -8.76 -16.55
N THR A 409 17.75 -7.51 -16.14
CA THR A 409 18.68 -7.21 -15.05
C THR A 409 18.09 -7.50 -13.67
N ALA A 410 18.94 -7.72 -12.66
CA ALA A 410 18.52 -7.93 -11.29
C ALA A 410 17.55 -6.84 -10.80
N ARG A 411 17.85 -5.56 -11.11
CA ARG A 411 17.00 -4.42 -10.77
C ARG A 411 15.65 -4.43 -11.50
N GLN A 412 15.62 -4.82 -12.78
CA GLN A 412 14.37 -4.94 -13.54
C GLN A 412 13.49 -6.05 -12.99
N ARG A 413 14.09 -7.19 -12.61
CA ARG A 413 13.38 -8.37 -12.12
C ARG A 413 12.62 -8.13 -10.82
N ARG A 414 13.03 -7.16 -10.00
CA ARG A 414 12.31 -6.72 -8.79
C ARG A 414 10.89 -6.25 -9.05
N ARG A 415 10.60 -5.75 -10.25
CA ARG A 415 9.27 -5.27 -10.60
C ARG A 415 8.33 -6.47 -10.78
N HIS A 416 7.28 -6.47 -9.97
CA HIS A 416 6.20 -7.45 -10.02
C HIS A 416 5.46 -7.42 -11.36
N ASN A 417 5.18 -8.61 -11.88
CA ASN A 417 4.31 -8.82 -13.03
C ASN A 417 2.90 -8.27 -12.71
N PRO A 418 2.30 -7.44 -13.59
CA PRO A 418 0.92 -7.01 -13.42
C PRO A 418 -0.07 -8.16 -13.27
N ARG A 419 0.16 -9.29 -13.96
CA ARG A 419 -0.66 -10.51 -13.89
C ARG A 419 0.22 -11.76 -14.03
N PRO A 420 0.63 -12.38 -12.91
CA PRO A 420 1.31 -13.66 -12.91
C PRO A 420 0.49 -14.73 -13.65
N SER A 421 1.19 -15.70 -14.22
CA SER A 421 0.60 -16.67 -15.15
C SER A 421 0.44 -18.08 -14.58
N SER A 422 1.12 -18.38 -13.47
CA SER A 422 1.11 -19.71 -12.83
C SER A 422 0.91 -19.64 -11.31
N LEU A 423 1.02 -20.79 -10.64
CA LEU A 423 1.05 -20.92 -9.18
C LEU A 423 2.38 -21.56 -8.74
N PRO A 424 2.88 -21.22 -7.54
CA PRO A 424 4.08 -21.87 -7.01
C PRO A 424 3.75 -23.30 -6.53
N PRO A 425 4.76 -24.16 -6.32
CA PRO A 425 4.59 -25.55 -5.89
C PRO A 425 4.19 -25.69 -4.41
N CYS A 426 3.30 -24.83 -3.91
CA CYS A 426 2.80 -24.80 -2.54
C CYS A 426 1.69 -25.86 -2.32
N PRO A 427 1.35 -26.22 -1.08
CA PRO A 427 0.17 -27.06 -0.81
C PRO A 427 -1.10 -26.52 -1.47
N ASN A 428 -1.96 -27.40 -1.98
CA ASN A 428 -3.17 -26.99 -2.70
C ASN A 428 -4.25 -26.32 -1.84
N ASP A 429 -4.08 -26.29 -0.51
CA ASP A 429 -4.95 -25.63 0.46
C ASP A 429 -4.31 -24.37 1.09
N MET A 430 -3.26 -23.82 0.46
CA MET A 430 -2.51 -22.66 0.93
C MET A 430 -3.32 -21.36 0.85
N ASP A 431 -3.08 -20.45 1.80
CA ASP A 431 -3.49 -19.05 1.68
C ASP A 431 -2.40 -18.28 0.93
N LEU A 432 -2.65 -17.96 -0.34
CA LEU A 432 -1.67 -17.39 -1.25
C LEU A 432 -2.03 -15.94 -1.58
N MET A 433 -1.17 -15.01 -1.18
CA MET A 433 -1.28 -13.59 -1.53
C MET A 433 -0.62 -13.35 -2.88
N ILE A 434 -1.39 -12.85 -3.85
CA ILE A 434 -0.89 -12.47 -5.17
C ILE A 434 -0.43 -11.01 -5.11
N GLU A 435 0.89 -10.82 -5.14
CA GLU A 435 1.59 -9.53 -5.06
C GLU A 435 1.68 -8.90 -6.46
N ALA A 436 0.57 -8.44 -7.01
CA ALA A 436 0.54 -7.91 -8.37
C ALA A 436 0.10 -6.45 -8.46
N LYS A 437 0.43 -5.79 -9.58
CA LYS A 437 0.00 -4.40 -9.83
C LYS A 437 -1.50 -4.31 -10.09
N ASP A 438 -2.07 -5.26 -10.84
CA ASP A 438 -3.49 -5.25 -11.23
C ASP A 438 -4.42 -5.90 -10.19
N LYS A 439 -3.90 -6.25 -9.01
CA LYS A 439 -4.69 -6.64 -7.83
C LYS A 439 -5.66 -7.79 -8.11
N GLU A 440 -6.96 -7.57 -7.96
CA GLU A 440 -8.00 -8.58 -8.17
C GLU A 440 -8.00 -9.12 -9.61
N GLN A 441 -7.58 -8.32 -10.60
CA GLN A 441 -7.51 -8.78 -11.99
C GLN A 441 -6.40 -9.81 -12.20
N ALA A 442 -5.32 -9.75 -11.42
CA ALA A 442 -4.29 -10.79 -11.43
C ALA A 442 -4.84 -12.11 -10.88
N VAL A 443 -5.64 -12.04 -9.81
CA VAL A 443 -6.34 -13.21 -9.25
C VAL A 443 -7.32 -13.79 -10.26
N PHE A 444 -8.12 -12.95 -10.93
CA PHE A 444 -9.01 -13.38 -12.02
C PHE A 444 -8.26 -14.01 -13.20
N GLY A 445 -7.11 -13.44 -13.57
CA GLY A 445 -6.23 -14.01 -14.59
C GLY A 445 -5.84 -15.45 -14.25
N LEU A 446 -5.34 -15.68 -13.03
CA LEU A 446 -4.99 -17.03 -12.55
C LEU A 446 -6.21 -17.96 -12.50
N MET A 447 -7.35 -17.49 -11.98
CA MET A 447 -8.58 -18.26 -11.93
C MET A 447 -9.00 -18.73 -13.33
N ARG A 448 -9.01 -17.82 -14.31
CA ARG A 448 -9.42 -18.12 -15.69
C ARG A 448 -8.45 -19.07 -16.39
N THR A 449 -7.15 -18.81 -16.28
CA THR A 449 -6.08 -19.58 -16.94
C THR A 449 -6.01 -21.01 -16.40
N LEU A 450 -6.09 -21.18 -15.07
CA LEU A 450 -5.92 -22.47 -14.40
C LEU A 450 -7.25 -23.13 -14.01
N LYS A 451 -8.39 -22.55 -14.42
CA LYS A 451 -9.75 -23.03 -14.10
C LYS A 451 -9.97 -23.25 -12.59
N LEU A 452 -9.46 -22.33 -11.77
CA LEU A 452 -9.60 -22.38 -10.32
C LEU A 452 -11.06 -22.13 -9.88
N PRO A 453 -11.48 -22.55 -8.68
CA PRO A 453 -12.85 -22.32 -8.21
C PRO A 453 -13.31 -20.87 -8.40
N GLY A 454 -14.50 -20.67 -8.98
CA GLY A 454 -15.05 -19.35 -9.28
C GLY A 454 -14.61 -18.72 -10.62
N TRP A 455 -13.81 -19.41 -11.44
CA TRP A 455 -13.32 -18.87 -12.74
C TRP A 455 -14.42 -18.44 -13.72
N ASN A 456 -15.64 -18.97 -13.55
CA ASN A 456 -16.82 -18.67 -14.36
C ASN A 456 -17.78 -17.68 -13.68
N SER A 457 -17.39 -17.05 -12.57
CA SER A 457 -18.22 -16.09 -11.81
C SER A 457 -18.15 -14.65 -12.31
N PHE A 458 -17.24 -14.35 -13.25
CA PHE A 458 -17.02 -13.01 -13.79
C PHE A 458 -16.90 -13.05 -15.32
N ALA A 459 -17.33 -11.96 -15.95
CA ALA A 459 -17.31 -11.77 -17.39
C ALA A 459 -16.46 -10.56 -17.80
N ASP A 460 -16.17 -10.49 -19.10
CA ASP A 460 -15.42 -9.38 -19.69
C ASP A 460 -16.27 -8.11 -19.72
N ILE A 461 -15.65 -6.99 -19.35
CA ILE A 461 -16.26 -5.67 -19.51
C ILE A 461 -16.43 -5.36 -20.99
N ILE A 462 -17.50 -4.63 -21.30
CA ILE A 462 -17.65 -4.00 -22.59
C ILE A 462 -16.82 -2.71 -22.55
N PRO A 463 -15.92 -2.46 -23.52
CA PRO A 463 -15.06 -1.28 -23.48
C PRO A 463 -15.85 0.01 -23.30
N TYR A 464 -15.48 0.80 -22.28
CA TYR A 464 -16.06 2.12 -21.97
C TYR A 464 -17.53 2.09 -21.50
N GLU A 465 -18.09 0.91 -21.23
CA GLU A 465 -19.46 0.73 -20.77
C GLU A 465 -19.49 0.12 -19.37
N ARG A 466 -20.13 0.85 -18.43
CA ARG A 466 -20.37 0.40 -17.06
C ARG A 466 -21.82 0.70 -16.69
N THR A 467 -22.67 -0.32 -16.76
CA THR A 467 -24.09 -0.24 -16.40
C THR A 467 -24.31 -0.27 -14.89
N ASP A 468 -23.31 -0.73 -14.15
CA ASP A 468 -23.35 -0.91 -12.70
C ASP A 468 -22.83 0.31 -11.91
N ASP A 469 -22.63 1.46 -12.54
CA ASP A 469 -22.09 2.66 -11.90
C ASP A 469 -23.11 3.81 -11.91
N LYS A 470 -23.21 4.60 -10.84
CA LYS A 470 -24.19 5.71 -10.70
C LYS A 470 -23.83 6.96 -11.53
N ARG A 471 -23.17 6.80 -12.68
CA ARG A 471 -22.77 7.94 -13.51
C ARG A 471 -23.99 8.51 -14.24
N ALA A 472 -24.35 9.74 -13.93
CA ALA A 472 -25.43 10.45 -14.60
C ALA A 472 -25.19 10.51 -16.12
N VAL A 473 -26.00 9.79 -16.90
CA VAL A 473 -25.99 9.88 -18.36
C VAL A 473 -26.73 11.16 -18.75
N LEU A 474 -26.01 12.15 -19.29
CA LEU A 474 -26.63 13.33 -19.91
C LEU A 474 -27.28 12.92 -21.25
N LYS A 475 -28.53 12.45 -21.25
CA LYS A 475 -29.31 12.30 -22.50
C LYS A 475 -29.80 13.67 -22.96
N LYS A 476 -29.45 14.07 -24.19
CA LYS A 476 -30.11 15.18 -24.90
C LYS A 476 -31.46 14.68 -25.41
N VAL A 477 -32.56 15.29 -24.97
CA VAL A 477 -33.88 15.09 -25.58
C VAL A 477 -33.83 15.70 -27.00
N ARG A 478 -33.98 14.88 -28.03
CA ARG A 478 -34.26 15.37 -29.40
C ARG A 478 -35.75 15.70 -29.47
N GLY A 479 -36.09 16.99 -29.48
CA GLY A 479 -37.45 17.42 -29.78
C GLY A 479 -37.77 17.13 -31.24
N THR A 480 -38.85 16.38 -31.48
CA THR A 480 -39.50 16.26 -32.78
C THR A 480 -40.24 17.56 -33.10
N GLU A 481 -39.74 18.31 -34.08
CA GLU A 481 -40.51 19.38 -34.71
C GLU A 481 -41.36 18.80 -35.84
N THR A 482 -42.68 18.93 -35.73
CA THR A 482 -43.59 18.92 -36.89
C THR A 482 -44.65 20.01 -36.72
N GLN A 483 -44.47 21.07 -37.52
CA GLN A 483 -45.42 21.99 -38.16
C GLN A 483 -46.80 22.27 -37.51
N ALA A 484 -47.08 23.55 -37.18
CA ALA A 484 -47.85 24.46 -38.05
C ALA A 484 -48.26 25.76 -37.32
N GLY A 485 -48.11 26.91 -38.01
CA GLY A 485 -49.01 28.06 -37.85
C GLY A 485 -48.58 29.25 -36.96
N ARG A 486 -47.97 30.25 -37.61
CA ARG A 486 -48.01 31.72 -37.35
C ARG A 486 -48.55 32.22 -35.99
N ASP A 487 -47.68 32.87 -35.20
CA ASP A 487 -47.74 34.33 -34.97
C ASP A 487 -46.60 34.82 -34.05
N ILE A 488 -46.31 36.11 -34.18
CA ILE A 488 -45.06 36.80 -33.85
C ILE A 488 -45.06 37.30 -32.39
N ASN A 489 -43.87 37.31 -31.78
CA ASN A 489 -43.45 37.97 -30.53
C ASN A 489 -43.83 37.34 -29.17
N LYS A 490 -42.89 36.53 -28.63
CA LYS A 490 -42.47 36.57 -27.22
C LYS A 490 -41.09 35.92 -27.06
N VAL A 491 -40.11 36.73 -26.67
CA VAL A 491 -38.79 36.28 -26.23
C VAL A 491 -38.99 35.56 -24.89
N GLY A 492 -38.84 34.23 -24.90
CA GLY A 492 -38.87 33.39 -23.71
C GLY A 492 -37.78 32.34 -23.81
N ASP A 493 -36.86 32.39 -22.86
CA ASP A 493 -35.76 31.46 -22.61
C ASP A 493 -36.15 29.98 -22.82
N VAL A 494 -35.68 29.38 -23.92
CA VAL A 494 -35.75 27.93 -24.13
C VAL A 494 -34.40 27.33 -23.77
N SER A 495 -34.06 27.39 -22.49
CA SER A 495 -33.02 26.54 -21.93
C SER A 495 -33.40 25.06 -22.13
N PRO A 496 -32.54 24.22 -22.77
CA PRO A 496 -32.84 22.81 -22.91
C PRO A 496 -32.89 22.20 -21.50
N LYS A 497 -34.08 21.72 -21.08
CA LYS A 497 -34.24 20.95 -19.84
C LYS A 497 -33.42 19.67 -19.93
N ILE A 498 -32.19 19.72 -19.44
CA ILE A 498 -31.38 18.55 -19.15
C ILE A 498 -32.03 17.88 -17.93
N ARG A 499 -32.85 16.85 -18.16
CA ARG A 499 -33.27 15.95 -17.08
C ARG A 499 -32.13 14.98 -16.80
N ARG A 500 -31.59 15.02 -15.58
CA ARG A 500 -30.75 13.95 -15.03
C ARG A 500 -31.70 12.86 -14.54
N GLU A 501 -31.99 11.88 -15.36
CA GLU A 501 -32.50 10.60 -14.85
C GLU A 501 -31.30 9.82 -14.36
N VAL A 502 -31.20 9.66 -13.04
CA VAL A 502 -30.33 8.68 -12.41
C VAL A 502 -31.23 7.47 -12.21
N ASP A 503 -30.94 6.34 -12.87
CA ASP A 503 -31.62 5.11 -12.52
C ASP A 503 -31.44 4.88 -11.01
N GLU A 504 -32.54 4.63 -10.30
CA GLU A 504 -32.54 4.34 -8.86
C GLU A 504 -31.91 2.96 -8.62
N MET A 505 -30.58 2.88 -8.71
CA MET A 505 -29.82 1.68 -8.39
C MET A 505 -29.53 1.62 -6.88
N ALA A 506 -29.77 0.47 -6.27
CA ALA A 506 -29.49 0.25 -4.85
C ALA A 506 -27.99 0.42 -4.55
N GLU A 507 -27.63 0.96 -3.38
CA GLU A 507 -26.21 1.23 -3.06
C GLU A 507 -25.36 -0.04 -3.04
N ASP A 508 -25.97 -1.17 -2.72
CA ASP A 508 -25.35 -2.48 -2.70
C ASP A 508 -25.24 -3.15 -4.08
N GLU A 509 -25.72 -2.53 -5.16
CA GLU A 509 -25.53 -3.00 -6.53
C GLU A 509 -24.41 -2.23 -7.28
N ILE A 510 -24.10 -1.00 -6.84
CA ILE A 510 -23.09 -0.13 -7.48
C ILE A 510 -21.69 -0.76 -7.50
N GLY A 511 -21.10 -0.93 -8.66
CA GLY A 511 -19.74 -1.46 -8.79
C GLY A 511 -19.65 -2.98 -8.61
N MET A 512 -20.78 -3.68 -8.67
CA MET A 512 -20.84 -5.15 -8.52
C MET A 512 -20.90 -5.88 -9.87
N GLY A 513 -20.56 -5.24 -10.99
CA GLY A 513 -20.50 -5.87 -12.31
C GLY A 513 -21.85 -6.06 -13.01
N GLY A 514 -22.94 -5.55 -12.44
CA GLY A 514 -24.30 -5.69 -12.99
C GLY A 514 -24.79 -7.15 -13.06
N GLU A 515 -25.84 -7.37 -13.84
CA GLU A 515 -26.46 -8.68 -14.05
C GLU A 515 -25.48 -9.71 -14.64
N ASP A 516 -24.69 -9.26 -15.63
CA ASP A 516 -23.73 -10.09 -16.36
C ASP A 516 -22.38 -10.29 -15.62
N SER A 517 -22.19 -9.67 -14.45
CA SER A 517 -20.95 -9.76 -13.68
C SER A 517 -19.69 -9.35 -14.47
N ARG A 518 -19.80 -8.28 -15.25
CA ARG A 518 -18.75 -7.73 -16.12
C ARG A 518 -17.74 -6.92 -15.31
N VAL A 519 -16.65 -7.57 -14.89
CA VAL A 519 -15.64 -6.98 -14.01
C VAL A 519 -14.20 -7.28 -14.42
N TYR A 520 -13.98 -8.01 -15.51
CA TYR A 520 -12.64 -8.36 -15.99
C TYR A 520 -12.30 -7.62 -17.29
N TRP A 521 -11.05 -7.19 -17.43
CA TRP A 521 -10.53 -6.61 -18.68
C TRP A 521 -9.14 -7.15 -19.01
N PRO A 522 -8.72 -7.17 -20.29
CA PRO A 522 -7.35 -7.56 -20.67
C PRO A 522 -6.27 -6.67 -20.03
N PRO A 523 -5.01 -7.14 -19.88
CA PRO A 523 -3.92 -6.33 -19.34
C PRO A 523 -3.73 -5.01 -20.10
N GLY A 524 -3.56 -3.91 -19.39
CA GLY A 524 -3.29 -2.59 -19.97
C GLY A 524 -4.52 -1.88 -20.55
N MET A 525 -5.73 -2.39 -20.30
CA MET A 525 -7.00 -1.83 -20.77
C MET A 525 -7.81 -1.20 -19.61
N GLU A 526 -7.15 -0.69 -18.58
CA GLU A 526 -7.81 -0.09 -17.40
C GLU A 526 -8.68 1.13 -17.78
N GLU A 527 -8.37 1.81 -18.89
CA GLU A 527 -9.13 2.94 -19.39
C GLU A 527 -10.56 2.59 -19.82
N TRP A 528 -10.85 1.31 -20.10
CA TRP A 528 -12.18 0.82 -20.44
C TRP A 528 -13.19 0.99 -19.29
N LEU A 529 -12.72 1.18 -18.05
CA LEU A 529 -13.59 1.46 -16.89
C LEU A 529 -14.14 2.90 -16.88
N ARG A 530 -13.65 3.76 -17.77
CA ARG A 530 -14.02 5.17 -17.88
C ARG A 530 -14.81 5.41 -19.17
N PRO A 531 -15.67 6.43 -19.25
CA PRO A 531 -16.34 6.73 -20.51
C PRO A 531 -15.30 7.17 -21.54
N LYS A 532 -15.53 6.84 -22.82
CA LYS A 532 -14.65 7.27 -23.92
C LYS A 532 -14.50 8.79 -23.89
N LYS A 533 -13.26 9.27 -23.79
CA LYS A 533 -12.98 10.72 -23.90
C LYS A 533 -13.51 11.19 -25.26
N ARG A 534 -14.32 12.25 -25.28
CA ARG A 534 -14.78 12.84 -26.55
C ARG A 534 -13.57 13.40 -27.29
N ASP A 535 -13.36 12.97 -28.54
CA ASP A 535 -12.39 13.60 -29.43
C ASP A 535 -12.83 15.04 -29.69
N VAL A 536 -12.15 16.00 -29.05
CA VAL A 536 -12.28 17.40 -29.41
C VAL A 536 -11.52 17.57 -30.72
N ARG A 537 -12.20 17.43 -31.86
CA ARG A 537 -11.67 17.91 -33.14
C ARG A 537 -11.31 19.38 -32.94
N LYS A 538 -10.01 19.71 -32.96
CA LYS A 538 -9.58 21.10 -33.13
C LYS A 538 -10.29 21.58 -34.39
N ARG A 539 -11.09 22.64 -34.28
CA ARG A 539 -11.60 23.34 -35.47
C ARG A 539 -10.37 23.78 -36.24
N GLU A 540 -10.11 23.16 -37.38
CA GLU A 540 -9.20 23.72 -38.37
C GLU A 540 -9.75 25.12 -38.69
N GLY A 541 -8.90 26.13 -38.51
CA GLY A 541 -9.24 27.50 -38.86
C GLY A 541 -9.59 27.58 -40.35
N PRO A 542 -10.40 28.57 -40.77
CA PRO A 542 -10.74 28.72 -42.17
C PRO A 542 -9.45 28.89 -43.00
N PRO A 543 -9.39 28.31 -44.21
CA PRO A 543 -8.25 28.49 -45.10
C PRO A 543 -8.07 29.99 -45.40
N ILE A 544 -6.81 30.42 -45.42
CA ILE A 544 -6.34 31.80 -45.66
C ILE A 544 -6.77 32.30 -47.02
#